data_AF-A0A2J8K9C8-F1
#
_entry.id   AF-A0A2J8K9C8-F1
#
_cell.length_a   1.000
_cell.length_b   1.000
_cell.length_c   1.000
_cell.angle_alpha   90.00
_cell.angle_beta   90.00
_cell.angle_gamma   90.00
#
_symmetry.space_group_name_H-M   'P 1'
#
loop_
_entity.id
_entity.type
_entity.pdbx_description
1 polymer ?
#
loop_
_entity_poly.entity_id
_entity_poly.type
_entity_poly.pdbx_seq_one_letter_code
_entity_poly.pdbx_strand_id
1 'polypeptide(L)'
;MQESGCRLEHPSATKFRNHVMEGDWDKAENDLNELKPLVHSPHAIVVRGALEISQTLLGIIVRMKFLLLQQKYLEYLEDGKVLEALQVLRCELTPLKYNTERIHVLSGYLMCSHAEDLRAKAEWEG
;
A
#
# COMPACT_ATOMS: atom_id res chain seq x y z
N MET A 1 -28.36 -13.33 23.39
CA MET A 1 -28.00 -13.57 21.98
C MET A 1 -26.60 -14.14 21.96
N GLN A 2 -26.43 -15.38 21.48
CA GLN A 2 -25.10 -15.95 21.23
C GLN A 2 -24.58 -15.29 19.96
N GLU A 3 -23.64 -14.36 20.08
CA GLU A 3 -22.90 -13.87 18.92
C GLU A 3 -22.08 -15.05 18.41
N SER A 4 -22.41 -15.53 17.22
CA SER A 4 -21.69 -16.59 16.51
C SER A 4 -20.20 -16.27 16.58
N GLY A 5 -19.41 -17.11 17.25
CA GLY A 5 -17.97 -16.92 17.50
C GLY A 5 -17.07 -16.90 16.25
N CYS A 6 -17.63 -16.57 15.09
CA CYS A 6 -16.91 -16.26 13.87
C CYS A 6 -16.32 -14.85 13.98
N ARG A 7 -15.04 -14.76 14.37
CA ARG A 7 -14.28 -13.52 14.14
C ARG A 7 -14.17 -13.31 12.63
N LEU A 8 -14.81 -12.26 12.13
CA LEU A 8 -14.80 -11.86 10.71
C LEU A 8 -13.38 -11.56 10.19
N GLU A 9 -12.46 -11.15 11.07
CA GLU A 9 -11.07 -10.84 10.73
C GLU A 9 -10.08 -11.34 11.78
N HIS A 10 -8.88 -11.70 11.32
CA HIS A 10 -7.76 -12.05 12.19
C HIS A 10 -7.29 -10.81 12.96
N PRO A 11 -6.93 -10.90 14.27
CA PRO A 11 -6.50 -9.74 15.07
C PRO A 11 -5.37 -8.92 14.43
N SER A 12 -4.43 -9.57 13.73
CA SER A 12 -3.36 -8.90 12.99
C SER A 12 -3.87 -8.02 11.84
N ALA A 13 -4.95 -8.42 11.16
CA ALA A 13 -5.57 -7.62 10.10
C ALA A 13 -6.29 -6.39 10.68
N THR A 14 -6.94 -6.53 11.83
CA THR A 14 -7.52 -5.41 12.57
C THR A 14 -6.47 -4.41 13.02
N LYS A 15 -5.35 -4.89 13.57
CA LYS A 15 -4.22 -4.06 14.00
C LYS A 15 -3.61 -3.27 12.82
N PHE A 16 -3.35 -3.96 11.72
CA PHE A 16 -2.89 -3.35 10.48
C PHE A 16 -3.83 -2.25 10.01
N ARG A 17 -5.14 -2.54 9.91
CA ARG A 17 -6.14 -1.54 9.49
C ARG A 17 -6.11 -0.31 10.40
N ASN A 18 -6.05 -0.48 11.71
CA ASN A 18 -6.05 0.65 12.63
C ASN A 18 -4.82 1.55 12.41
N HIS A 19 -3.62 0.98 12.32
CA HIS A 19 -2.42 1.79 12.06
C HIS A 19 -2.42 2.46 10.69
N VAL A 20 -3.01 1.84 9.66
CA VAL A 20 -3.22 2.48 8.35
C VAL A 20 -4.15 3.68 8.47
N MET A 21 -5.27 3.55 9.18
CA MET A 21 -6.24 4.63 9.36
C MET A 21 -5.70 5.76 10.26
N GLU A 22 -4.75 5.47 11.14
CA GLU A 22 -4.09 6.44 12.01
C GLU A 22 -2.91 7.15 11.33
N GLY A 23 -2.49 6.72 10.13
CA GLY A 23 -1.32 7.24 9.42
C GLY A 23 0.02 6.81 10.03
N ASP A 24 0.02 5.79 10.89
CA ASP A 24 1.20 5.23 11.54
C ASP A 24 1.95 4.27 10.58
N TRP A 25 2.56 4.83 9.53
CA TRP A 25 3.15 4.07 8.42
C TRP A 25 4.21 3.04 8.85
N ASP A 26 5.09 3.38 9.80
CA ASP A 26 6.09 2.45 10.35
C ASP A 26 5.45 1.24 11.03
N LYS A 27 4.35 1.44 11.77
CA LYS A 27 3.62 0.34 12.42
C LYS A 27 2.83 -0.48 11.42
N ALA A 28 2.20 0.17 10.44
CA ALA A 28 1.49 -0.51 9.37
C ALA A 28 2.42 -1.41 8.54
N GLU A 29 3.65 -0.97 8.26
CA GLU A 29 4.64 -1.81 7.57
C GLU A 29 5.06 -3.02 8.42
N ASN A 30 5.29 -2.83 9.73
CA ASN A 30 5.59 -3.92 10.65
C ASN A 30 4.44 -4.94 10.70
N ASP A 31 3.20 -4.48 10.80
CA ASP A 31 2.02 -5.35 10.78
C ASP A 31 1.87 -6.08 9.44
N LEU A 32 2.19 -5.44 8.31
CA LEU A 32 2.21 -6.11 7.01
C LEU A 32 3.25 -7.23 6.96
N ASN A 33 4.41 -7.05 7.60
CA ASN A 33 5.42 -8.10 7.75
C ASN A 33 4.93 -9.26 8.65
N GLU A 34 4.15 -8.98 9.69
CA GLU A 34 3.49 -9.99 10.53
C GLU A 34 2.37 -10.73 9.78
N LEU A 35 1.72 -10.07 8.83
CA LEU A 35 0.66 -10.67 7.99
C LEU A 35 1.21 -11.59 6.91
N LYS A 36 2.44 -11.37 6.41
CA LYS A 36 3.12 -12.23 5.41
C LYS A 36 2.95 -13.74 5.66
N PRO A 37 3.25 -14.29 6.86
CA PRO A 37 3.07 -15.71 7.14
C PRO A 37 1.60 -16.15 7.21
N LEU A 38 0.66 -15.25 7.56
CA LEU A 38 -0.75 -15.58 7.74
C LEU A 38 -1.53 -15.67 6.43
N VAL A 39 -1.02 -15.06 5.35
CA VAL A 39 -1.62 -15.18 4.01
C VAL A 39 -1.34 -16.55 3.37
N HIS A 40 -0.61 -17.46 4.03
CA HIS A 40 -0.47 -18.87 3.63
C HIS A 40 -1.80 -19.62 3.82
N SER A 41 -2.76 -19.42 2.93
CA SER A 41 -3.85 -20.38 2.74
C SER A 41 -3.44 -21.39 1.66
N PRO A 42 -3.32 -22.70 1.97
CA PRO A 42 -3.00 -23.74 0.99
C PRO A 42 -4.07 -23.93 -0.11
N HIS A 43 -5.18 -23.19 -0.05
CA HIS A 43 -6.35 -23.37 -0.92
C HIS A 43 -6.51 -22.32 -2.01
N ALA A 44 -5.52 -21.44 -2.24
CA ALA A 44 -5.50 -20.61 -3.44
C ALA A 44 -5.23 -21.51 -4.67
N ILE A 45 -6.32 -21.96 -5.29
CA ILE A 45 -6.33 -22.82 -6.48
C ILE A 45 -5.39 -22.22 -7.52
N VAL A 46 -4.29 -22.93 -7.77
CA VAL A 46 -3.35 -22.62 -8.84
C VAL A 46 -4.03 -22.96 -10.16
N VAL A 47 -4.69 -21.99 -10.78
CA VAL A 47 -5.12 -22.11 -12.18
C VAL A 47 -3.85 -22.14 -13.02
N ARG A 48 -3.49 -23.34 -13.50
CA ARG A 48 -2.33 -23.56 -14.36
C ARG A 48 -2.52 -22.84 -15.69
N GLY A 49 -1.74 -21.77 -15.92
CA GLY A 49 -1.56 -21.19 -17.25
C GLY A 49 -1.07 -19.75 -17.16
N ALA A 50 0.17 -19.53 -17.60
CA ALA A 50 0.92 -18.26 -17.59
C ALA A 50 1.39 -17.79 -16.20
N LEU A 51 2.72 -17.75 -16.09
CA LEU A 51 3.50 -17.27 -14.97
C LEU A 51 3.32 -15.75 -14.81
N GLU A 52 2.30 -15.32 -14.06
CA GLU A 52 2.19 -13.95 -13.58
C GLU A 52 2.46 -13.91 -12.08
N ILE A 53 3.59 -13.30 -11.70
CA ILE A 53 3.96 -12.99 -10.29
C ILE A 53 2.81 -12.26 -9.55
N SER A 54 1.87 -11.68 -10.31
CA SER A 54 0.63 -11.01 -9.91
C SER A 54 -0.27 -11.81 -8.95
N GLN A 55 -0.34 -13.14 -9.04
CA GLN A 55 -1.24 -13.95 -8.21
C GLN A 55 -0.56 -14.71 -7.05
N THR A 56 0.74 -14.46 -6.81
CA THR A 56 1.47 -15.10 -5.69
C THR A 56 1.34 -14.29 -4.41
N LEU A 57 1.47 -14.93 -3.23
CA LEU A 57 1.43 -14.25 -1.92
C LEU A 57 2.39 -13.07 -1.83
N LEU A 58 3.57 -13.21 -2.45
CA LEU A 58 4.54 -12.13 -2.58
C LEU A 58 3.96 -10.96 -3.38
N GLY A 59 3.24 -11.22 -4.47
CA GLY A 59 2.53 -10.21 -5.24
C GLY A 59 1.46 -9.46 -4.44
N ILE A 60 0.68 -10.16 -3.61
CA ILE A 60 -0.33 -9.53 -2.73
C ILE A 60 0.34 -8.60 -1.72
N ILE A 61 1.39 -9.08 -1.04
CA ILE A 61 2.11 -8.28 -0.04
C ILE A 61 2.82 -7.09 -0.68
N VAL A 62 3.45 -7.28 -1.84
CA VAL A 62 4.08 -6.19 -2.60
C VAL A 62 3.04 -5.17 -3.03
N ARG A 63 1.85 -5.60 -3.48
CA ARG A 63 0.74 -4.70 -3.81
C ARG A 63 0.27 -3.91 -2.59
N MET A 64 0.08 -4.55 -1.44
CA MET A 64 -0.32 -3.88 -0.21
C MET A 64 0.73 -2.85 0.23
N LYS A 65 2.02 -3.23 0.22
CA LYS A 65 3.12 -2.30 0.52
C LYS A 65 3.16 -1.13 -0.46
N PHE A 66 2.97 -1.38 -1.75
CA PHE A 66 2.91 -0.33 -2.76
C PHE A 66 1.79 0.68 -2.47
N LEU A 67 0.58 0.21 -2.12
CA LEU A 67 -0.56 1.07 -1.81
C LEU A 67 -0.31 1.94 -0.56
N LEU A 68 0.27 1.36 0.49
CA LEU A 68 0.64 2.13 1.69
C LEU A 68 1.63 3.24 1.38
N LEU A 69 2.70 2.90 0.66
CA LEU A 69 3.72 3.87 0.28
C LEU A 69 3.18 4.93 -0.69
N GLN A 70 2.23 4.56 -1.55
CA GLN A 70 1.54 5.53 -2.41
C GLN A 70 0.74 6.54 -1.58
N GLN A 71 -0.01 6.08 -0.57
CA GLN A 71 -0.77 6.97 0.32
C GLN A 71 0.17 7.89 1.11
N LYS A 72 1.19 7.33 1.78
CA LYS A 72 2.26 8.07 2.47
C LYS A 72 2.91 9.14 1.58
N TYR A 73 3.17 8.80 0.31
CA TYR A 73 3.74 9.73 -0.67
C TYR A 73 2.80 10.90 -0.98
N LEU A 74 1.51 10.61 -1.23
CA LEU A 74 0.52 11.64 -1.56
C LEU A 74 0.28 12.58 -0.38
N GLU A 75 0.23 12.05 0.85
CA GLU A 75 0.13 12.85 2.07
C GLU A 75 1.33 13.78 2.26
N TYR A 76 2.56 13.30 2.01
CA TYR A 76 3.74 14.18 2.04
C TYR A 76 3.70 15.28 0.98
N LEU A 77 3.21 14.98 -0.23
CA LEU A 77 3.04 16.02 -1.25
C LEU A 77 1.97 17.03 -0.87
N GLU A 78 0.85 16.57 -0.31
CA GLU A 78 -0.23 17.43 0.16
C GLU A 78 0.25 18.39 1.27
N ASP A 79 1.06 17.89 2.20
CA ASP A 79 1.71 18.67 3.27
C ASP A 79 2.84 19.59 2.78
N GLY A 80 3.21 19.55 1.50
CA GLY A 80 4.34 20.30 0.94
C GLY A 80 5.72 19.75 1.31
N LYS A 81 5.79 18.56 1.90
CA LYS A 81 7.02 17.84 2.30
C LYS A 81 7.65 17.11 1.09
N VAL A 82 8.10 17.90 0.13
CA VAL A 82 8.59 17.40 -1.19
C VAL A 82 9.81 16.49 -1.06
N LEU A 83 10.72 16.76 -0.11
CA LEU A 83 11.93 15.95 0.07
C LEU A 83 11.61 14.56 0.61
N GLU A 84 10.70 14.48 1.57
CA GLU A 84 10.19 13.25 2.16
C GLU A 84 9.40 12.44 1.12
N ALA A 85 8.52 13.09 0.35
CA ALA A 85 7.83 12.47 -0.76
C ALA A 85 8.82 11.89 -1.80
N LEU A 86 9.85 12.65 -2.17
CA LEU A 86 10.88 12.19 -3.11
C LEU A 86 11.65 10.98 -2.55
N GLN A 87 11.94 10.97 -1.25
CA GLN A 87 12.57 9.84 -0.59
C GLN A 87 11.68 8.59 -0.64
N VAL A 88 10.38 8.70 -0.33
CA VAL A 88 9.44 7.57 -0.45
C VAL A 88 9.41 7.04 -1.89
N LEU A 89 9.33 7.94 -2.89
CA LEU A 89 9.29 7.55 -4.30
C LEU A 89 10.55 6.80 -4.74
N ARG A 90 11.74 7.30 -4.40
CA ARG A 90 13.02 6.77 -4.87
C ARG A 90 13.52 5.57 -4.05
N CYS A 91 13.38 5.63 -2.73
CA CYS A 91 13.98 4.67 -1.82
C CYS A 91 13.02 3.56 -1.39
N GLU A 92 11.70 3.79 -1.49
CA GLU A 92 10.71 2.83 -1.00
C GLU A 92 9.84 2.26 -2.15
N LEU A 93 9.25 3.12 -3.00
CA LEU A 93 8.37 2.70 -4.11
C LEU A 93 9.13 2.12 -5.30
N THR A 94 10.14 2.84 -5.81
CA THR A 94 10.90 2.41 -7.01
C THR A 94 11.55 1.03 -6.86
N PRO A 95 12.14 0.66 -5.71
CA PRO A 95 12.74 -0.66 -5.52
C PRO A 95 11.75 -1.83 -5.55
N LEU A 96 10.45 -1.58 -5.36
CA LEU A 96 9.43 -2.65 -5.42
C LEU A 96 9.24 -3.23 -6.82
N LYS A 97 9.57 -2.47 -7.88
CA LYS A 97 9.43 -2.90 -9.30
C LYS A 97 8.06 -3.51 -9.65
N TYR A 98 7.00 -3.10 -8.95
CA TYR A 98 5.67 -3.71 -9.05
C TYR A 98 4.78 -3.02 -10.09
N ASN A 99 4.62 -1.70 -10.00
CA ASN A 99 3.78 -0.91 -10.90
C ASN A 99 4.56 0.33 -11.37
N THR A 100 5.45 0.13 -12.33
CA THR A 100 6.34 1.17 -12.86
C THR A 100 5.58 2.28 -13.57
N GLU A 101 4.49 1.97 -14.28
CA GLU A 101 3.63 2.97 -14.91
C GLU A 101 3.05 3.93 -13.87
N ARG A 102 2.52 3.40 -12.75
CA ARG A 102 2.02 4.23 -11.66
C ARG A 102 3.15 5.04 -11.01
N ILE A 103 4.35 4.51 -10.86
CA ILE A 103 5.52 5.26 -10.35
C ILE A 103 5.84 6.46 -11.26
N HIS A 104 5.76 6.29 -12.58
CA HIS A 104 5.96 7.40 -13.52
C HIS A 104 4.89 8.48 -13.37
N VAL A 105 3.63 8.09 -13.19
CA VAL A 105 2.53 9.03 -12.90
C VAL A 105 2.77 9.77 -11.59
N LEU A 106 3.13 9.05 -10.51
CA LEU A 106 3.44 9.65 -9.20
C LEU A 106 4.58 10.65 -9.32
N SER A 107 5.64 10.32 -10.06
CA SER A 107 6.76 11.23 -10.32
C SER A 107 6.31 12.56 -10.94
N GLY A 108 5.28 12.52 -11.80
CA GLY A 108 4.69 13.71 -12.41
C GLY A 108 3.91 14.61 -11.44
N TYR A 109 3.61 14.16 -10.22
CA TYR A 109 2.95 14.94 -9.18
C TYR A 109 3.91 15.85 -8.40
N LEU A 110 5.22 15.59 -8.43
CA LEU A 110 6.24 16.47 -7.83
C LEU A 110 6.25 17.89 -8.44
N MET A 111 5.67 18.03 -9.64
CA MET A 111 5.57 19.32 -10.34
C MET A 111 4.35 20.14 -9.90
N CYS A 112 3.42 19.55 -9.14
CA CYS A 112 2.29 20.27 -8.58
C CYS A 112 2.80 21.22 -7.48
N SER A 113 2.42 22.50 -7.57
CA SER A 113 2.90 23.54 -6.65
C SER A 113 2.04 23.65 -5.39
N HIS A 114 0.79 23.19 -5.45
CA HIS A 114 -0.17 23.24 -4.34
C HIS A 114 -0.96 21.93 -4.22
N ALA A 115 -1.46 21.66 -3.02
CA ALA A 115 -2.31 20.49 -2.73
C ALA A 115 -3.56 20.40 -3.62
N GLU A 116 -4.15 21.54 -4.00
CA GLU A 116 -5.30 21.57 -4.89
C GLU A 116 -4.98 21.06 -6.30
N ASP A 117 -3.81 21.43 -6.83
CA ASP A 117 -3.32 20.93 -8.12
C ASP A 117 -3.04 19.42 -8.06
N LEU A 118 -2.54 18.95 -6.92
CA LEU A 118 -2.31 17.53 -6.66
C LEU A 118 -3.63 16.76 -6.69
N ARG A 119 -4.64 17.18 -5.91
CA ARG A 119 -5.95 16.50 -5.85
C ARG A 119 -6.64 16.47 -7.20
N ALA A 120 -6.63 17.61 -7.92
CA ALA A 120 -7.23 17.70 -9.25
C ALA A 120 -6.55 16.78 -10.27
N LYS A 121 -5.22 16.63 -10.19
CA LYS A 121 -4.43 15.81 -11.13
C LYS A 121 -4.37 14.33 -10.74
N ALA A 122 -4.50 14.03 -9.45
CA ALA A 122 -4.40 12.67 -8.93
C ALA A 122 -5.74 11.94 -8.85
N GLU A 123 -6.87 12.66 -8.98
CA GLU A 123 -8.22 12.13 -8.74
C GLU A 123 -8.27 11.40 -7.38
N TRP A 124 -7.64 12.00 -6.37
CA TRP A 124 -7.45 11.45 -5.03
C TRP A 124 -8.20 12.31 -4.02
N GLU A 125 -8.93 11.67 -3.11
CA GLU A 125 -9.85 12.35 -2.19
C GLU A 125 -9.17 12.95 -0.94
N GLY A 126 -7.93 12.55 -0.64
CA GLY A 126 -7.27 12.83 0.64
C GLY A 126 -7.42 11.66 1.59
#